data_AF-A0A074X0B1-F1
#
_entry.id   AF-A0A074X0B1-F1
#
_cell.length_a   1.000
_cell.length_b   1.000
_cell.length_c   1.000
_cell.angle_alpha   90.00
_cell.angle_beta   90.00
_cell.angle_gamma   90.00
#
_symmetry.space_group_name_H-M   'P 1'
#
loop_
_entity.id
_entity.type
_entity.pdbx_description
1 polymer ?
#
loop_
_entity_poly.entity_id
_entity_poly.type
_entity_poly.pdbx_seq_one_letter_code
_entity_poly.pdbx_strand_id
1 'polypeptide(L)'
;MILSVKAVDWDHTDASRLRAAQQEEIDPTGTDECGVIPTAADIAVFLVVYLGSDAVACAGLRHLVDATEPTCMDIAEIKRMFVVPDVRG
;
A
#
# COMPACT_ATOMS: atom_id res chain seq x y z
N MET A 1 8.16 22.26 -6.28
CA MET A 1 7.94 20.88 -5.82
C MET A 1 6.69 20.88 -4.97
N ILE A 2 5.60 20.30 -5.46
CA ILE A 2 4.33 20.23 -4.72
C ILE A 2 4.09 18.77 -4.39
N LEU A 3 3.89 18.47 -3.11
CA LEU A 3 3.49 17.16 -2.64
C LEU A 3 1.96 17.07 -2.76
N SER A 4 1.45 15.99 -3.34
CA SER A 4 0.01 15.71 -3.35
C SER A 4 -0.26 14.24 -3.08
N VAL A 5 -1.39 13.96 -2.43
CA VAL A 5 -1.85 12.59 -2.15
C VAL A 5 -3.16 12.38 -2.88
N LYS A 6 -3.28 11.28 -3.59
CA LYS A 6 -4.50 10.92 -4.34
C LYS A 6 -4.95 9.53 -3.93
N ALA A 7 -6.24 9.40 -3.65
CA ALA A 7 -6.88 8.09 -3.60
C ALA A 7 -7.02 7.56 -5.04
N VAL A 8 -6.65 6.30 -5.24
CA VAL A 8 -6.70 5.62 -6.53
C VAL A 8 -7.23 4.20 -6.33
N ASP A 9 -7.71 3.60 -7.42
CA ASP A 9 -8.04 2.18 -7.41
C ASP A 9 -6.79 1.32 -7.19
N TRP A 10 -6.97 0.13 -6.62
CA TRP A 10 -5.89 -0.82 -6.37
C TRP A 10 -5.02 -1.07 -7.62
N ASP A 11 -5.66 -1.25 -8.78
CA ASP A 11 -5.01 -1.59 -10.04
C ASP A 11 -4.43 -0.38 -10.81
N HIS A 12 -4.45 0.82 -10.23
CA HIS A 12 -3.85 2.01 -10.83
C HIS A 12 -2.38 1.77 -11.21
N THR A 13 -1.96 2.21 -12.40
CA THR A 13 -0.63 1.90 -12.94
C THR A 13 0.52 2.32 -12.01
N ASP A 14 0.46 3.53 -11.45
CA ASP A 14 1.47 3.97 -10.48
C ASP A 14 1.45 3.19 -9.17
N ALA A 15 0.25 2.79 -8.69
CA ALA A 15 0.10 1.98 -7.49
C ALA A 15 0.72 0.59 -7.70
N SER A 16 0.46 -0.04 -8.84
CA SER A 16 1.03 -1.33 -9.22
C SER A 16 2.54 -1.27 -9.34
N ARG A 17 3.09 -0.22 -9.97
CA ARG A 17 4.55 -0.03 -10.09
C ARG A 17 5.22 0.14 -8.72
N LEU A 18 4.63 0.95 -7.84
CA LEU A 18 5.19 1.17 -6.50
C LEU A 18 5.11 -0.09 -5.62
N ARG A 19 4.02 -0.87 -5.71
CA ARG A 19 3.92 -2.18 -5.03
C ARG A 19 4.91 -3.20 -5.56
N ALA A 20 5.18 -3.20 -6.87
CA ALA A 20 6.23 -4.06 -7.45
C ALA A 20 7.63 -3.68 -6.95
N ALA A 21 7.96 -2.38 -6.94
CA ALA A 21 9.23 -1.89 -6.40
C ALA A 21 9.37 -2.20 -4.89
N GLN A 22 8.28 -2.10 -4.13
CA GLN A 22 8.24 -2.54 -2.74
C GLN A 22 8.57 -4.03 -2.61
N GLN A 23 7.96 -4.88 -3.45
CA GLN A 23 8.17 -6.32 -3.41
C GLN A 23 9.63 -6.68 -3.69
N GLU A 24 10.22 -6.04 -4.71
CA GLU A 24 11.64 -6.20 -5.05
C GLU A 24 12.56 -5.82 -3.89
N GLU A 25 12.18 -4.82 -3.08
CA GLU A 25 12.96 -4.39 -1.91
C GLU A 25 12.80 -5.34 -0.71
N ILE A 26 11.59 -5.83 -0.44
CA ILE A 26 11.30 -6.67 0.74
C ILE A 26 11.75 -8.11 0.54
N ASP A 27 11.48 -8.68 -0.63
CA ASP A 27 11.80 -10.06 -0.95
C ASP A 27 12.24 -10.17 -2.42
N PRO A 28 13.53 -9.88 -2.70
CA PRO A 28 14.07 -9.98 -4.06
C PRO A 28 14.05 -11.42 -4.60
N THR A 29 13.82 -12.42 -3.75
CA THR A 29 13.73 -13.85 -4.12
C THR A 29 12.29 -14.34 -4.29
N GLY A 30 11.29 -13.60 -3.81
CA GLY A 30 9.86 -13.88 -3.93
C GLY A 30 9.38 -15.14 -3.20
N THR A 31 10.02 -15.52 -2.09
CA THR A 31 9.82 -16.82 -1.43
C THR A 31 8.91 -16.84 -0.21
N ASP A 32 8.60 -15.72 0.48
CA ASP A 32 7.60 -15.79 1.56
C ASP A 32 7.09 -14.39 2.00
N GLU A 33 5.91 -13.98 1.51
CA GLU A 33 5.20 -12.88 2.15
C GLU A 33 4.42 -13.41 3.36
N CYS A 34 4.82 -13.01 4.57
CA CYS A 34 4.07 -13.37 5.78
C CYS A 34 2.65 -12.78 5.76
N GLY A 35 1.64 -13.65 5.70
CA GLY A 35 0.22 -13.32 5.89
C GLY A 35 -0.63 -13.40 4.62
N VAL A 36 -1.91 -13.03 4.74
CA VAL A 36 -2.83 -13.01 3.59
C VAL A 36 -2.44 -11.89 2.64
N ILE A 37 -2.10 -12.26 1.40
CA ILE A 37 -1.75 -11.33 0.33
C ILE A 37 -2.95 -10.39 0.08
N PRO A 38 -2.77 -9.06 0.13
CA PRO A 38 -3.84 -8.12 -0.15
C PRO A 38 -4.29 -8.21 -1.61
N THR A 39 -5.57 -7.98 -1.84
CA THR A 39 -6.27 -7.96 -3.11
C THR A 39 -7.02 -6.63 -3.29
N ALA A 40 -7.69 -6.44 -4.42
CA ALA A 40 -8.58 -5.29 -4.60
C ALA A 40 -9.83 -5.36 -3.69
N ALA A 41 -10.24 -6.57 -3.29
CA ALA A 41 -11.51 -6.78 -2.58
C ALA A 41 -11.43 -6.43 -1.07
N ASP A 42 -10.23 -6.50 -0.49
CA ASP A 42 -9.98 -6.28 0.93
C ASP A 42 -9.30 -4.95 1.22
N ILE A 43 -8.82 -4.23 0.21
CA ILE A 43 -8.28 -2.88 0.35
C ILE A 43 -9.42 -1.86 0.25
N ALA A 44 -9.67 -1.15 1.35
CA ALA A 44 -10.72 -0.14 1.43
C ALA A 44 -10.29 1.19 0.78
N VAL A 45 -9.02 1.56 0.95
CA VAL A 45 -8.44 2.79 0.39
C VAL A 45 -7.02 2.50 -0.06
N PHE A 46 -6.66 2.95 -1.26
CA PHE A 46 -5.28 2.97 -1.72
C PHE A 46 -4.86 4.39 -2.08
N LEU A 47 -3.70 4.81 -1.60
CA LEU A 47 -3.18 6.16 -1.77
C LEU A 47 -1.87 6.11 -2.55
N VAL A 48 -1.70 7.08 -3.45
CA VAL A 48 -0.42 7.38 -4.11
C VAL A 48 -0.03 8.83 -3.80
N VAL A 49 1.23 9.00 -3.41
CA VAL A 49 1.85 10.30 -3.19
C VAL A 49 2.64 10.69 -4.42
N TYR A 50 2.42 11.91 -4.89
CA TYR A 50 3.11 12.50 -6.02
C TYR A 50 3.98 13.68 -5.57
N LEU A 51 5.18 13.76 -6.13
CA LEU A 51 6.04 14.93 -6.10
C LEU A 51 6.00 15.56 -7.50
N GLY A 52 5.15 16.58 -7.69
CA GLY A 52 4.82 17.04 -9.05
C GLY A 52 4.04 15.98 -9.81
N SER A 53 4.58 15.49 -10.93
CA SER A 53 3.99 14.39 -11.71
C SER A 53 4.46 13.01 -11.26
N ASP A 54 5.51 12.93 -10.44
CA ASP A 54 6.19 11.67 -10.17
C ASP A 54 5.55 10.96 -8.98
N ALA A 55 5.06 9.75 -9.19
CA ALA A 55 4.56 8.89 -8.13
C ALA A 55 5.73 8.33 -7.30
N VAL A 56 5.82 8.76 -6.04
CA VAL A 56 6.99 8.51 -5.18
C VAL A 56 6.69 7.69 -3.93
N ALA A 57 5.42 7.51 -3.56
CA ALA A 57 5.05 6.64 -2.43
C ALA A 57 3.63 6.09 -2.58
N CYS A 58 3.35 4.97 -1.89
CA CYS A 58 2.01 4.40 -1.79
C CYS A 58 1.72 3.83 -0.40
N ALA A 59 0.44 3.70 -0.07
CA ALA A 59 -0.05 2.99 1.10
C ALA A 59 -1.48 2.48 0.85
N GLY A 60 -1.79 1.30 1.37
CA GLY A 60 -3.14 0.73 1.39
C GLY A 60 -3.67 0.63 2.81
N LEU A 61 -4.97 0.84 2.98
CA LEU A 61 -5.70 0.62 4.22
C LEU A 61 -6.69 -0.53 4.02
N ARG A 62 -6.62 -1.55 4.88
CA ARG A 62 -7.53 -2.71 4.87
C ARG A 62 -8.23 -2.82 6.22
N HIS A 63 -9.53 -3.07 6.21
CA HIS A 63 -10.27 -3.39 7.44
C HIS A 63 -9.76 -4.70 8.03
N LEU A 64 -9.47 -4.69 9.33
CA LEU A 64 -9.22 -5.92 10.08
C LEU A 64 -10.54 -6.40 10.65
N VAL A 65 -11.12 -7.42 10.02
CA VAL A 65 -12.26 -8.13 10.59
C VAL A 65 -11.70 -9.23 11.48
N ASP A 66 -11.63 -8.97 12.79
CA ASP A 66 -11.37 -10.02 13.75
C ASP A 66 -12.67 -10.79 14.02
N ALA A 67 -12.77 -12.00 13.47
CA ALA A 67 -13.92 -12.88 13.70
C ALA A 67 -14.05 -13.32 15.17
N THR A 68 -13.01 -13.13 15.99
CA THR A 68 -12.96 -13.54 17.40
C THR A 68 -13.30 -12.41 18.37
N GLU A 69 -13.25 -11.15 17.94
CA GLU A 69 -13.53 -9.98 18.79
C GLU A 69 -14.48 -9.01 18.07
N PRO A 70 -15.81 -9.26 18.12
CA PRO A 70 -16.82 -8.47 17.42
C PRO A 70 -16.97 -7.03 17.92
N THR A 71 -16.24 -6.63 18.97
CA THR A 71 -16.21 -5.24 19.47
C THR A 71 -15.17 -4.37 18.75
N CYS A 72 -14.26 -4.96 17.98
CA CYS A 72 -13.18 -4.29 17.26
C CYS A 72 -13.62 -3.73 15.90
N MET A 73 -14.77 -3.05 15.84
CA MET A 73 -15.46 -2.71 14.58
C MET A 73 -14.79 -1.59 13.75
N ASP A 74 -13.75 -0.94 14.28
CA ASP A 74 -13.07 0.21 13.65
C ASP A 74 -11.55 0.03 13.52
N ILE A 75 -11.08 -1.21 13.45
CA ILE A 75 -9.65 -1.50 13.27
C ILE A 75 -9.34 -1.63 11.77
N ALA A 76 -8.33 -0.90 11.32
CA ALA A 76 -7.75 -1.07 10.00
C ALA A 76 -6.24 -1.25 10.11
N GLU A 77 -5.69 -2.11 9.26
CA GLU A 77 -4.25 -2.22 9.10
C GLU A 77 -3.77 -1.39 7.93
N ILE A 78 -2.56 -0.86 8.08
CA ILE A 78 -1.85 -0.24 6.97
C ILE A 78 -0.99 -1.32 6.31
N LYS A 79 -1.15 -1.47 5.00
CA LYS A 79 -0.41 -2.44 4.17
C LYS A 79 0.21 -1.73 2.98
N ARG A 80 1.19 -2.40 2.36
CA ARG A 80 1.83 -1.95 1.12
C ARG A 80 2.36 -0.51 1.21
N MET A 81 2.90 -0.15 2.37
CA MET A 81 3.55 1.14 2.60
C MET A 81 4.93 1.15 1.98
N PHE A 82 5.15 2.03 1.03
CA PHE A 82 6.41 2.16 0.32
C PHE A 82 6.67 3.59 -0.09
N VAL A 83 7.92 4.03 0.01
CA VAL A 83 8.43 5.31 -0.49
C VAL A 83 9.66 4.97 -1.33
N VAL A 84 9.81 5.55 -2.52
CA VAL A 84 11.01 5.32 -3.34
C VAL A 84 12.28 5.77 -2.58
N PRO A 85 13.40 5.04 -2.65
CA PRO A 85 14.60 5.32 -1.84
C PRO A 85 15.09 6.77 -1.92
N ASP A 86 15.09 7.37 -3.12
CA ASP A 86 15.64 8.69 -3.39
C ASP A 86 14.91 9.85 -2.71
N VAL A 87 13.71 9.62 -2.16
CA VAL A 87 12.92 10.67 -1.47
C VAL A 87 12.68 10.37 0.02
N ARG A 88 13.37 9.38 0.58
CA ARG A 88 13.32 9.06 2.02
C ARG A 88 14.21 10.04 2.81
N GLY A 89 13.83 10.36 4.04
CA GLY A 89 14.52 11.29 4.95
C GLY A 89 13.57 11.85 6.00
#